data_AF-A0A1W1XJ40-F1
#
_entry.id   AF-A0A1W1XJ40-F1
#
_cell.length_a   1.000
_cell.length_b   1.000
_cell.length_c   1.000
_cell.angle_alpha   90.00
_cell.angle_beta   90.00
_cell.angle_gamma   90.00
#
_symmetry.space_group_name_H-M   'P 1'
#
loop_
_entity.id
_entity.type
_entity.pdbx_description
1 polymer ?
#
loop_
_entity_poly.entity_id
_entity_poly.type
_entity_poly.pdbx_seq_one_letter_code
_entity_poly.pdbx_strand_id
1 'polypeptide(L)'
;MFRPFCSALAIAACLITTPAHAELIDDLAALKGALDSLCGSRFDVIMLDESEQLPPCMMSYSQHCEEMQYQGPASCEVVMRLAPSDDDAMMSVSTY
;
A
#
# COMPACT_ATOMS: atom_id res chain seq x y z
N MET A 1 25.81 -17.52 -43.36
CA MET A 1 25.58 -18.44 -42.23
C MET A 1 26.30 -17.86 -41.00
N PHE A 2 25.75 -16.82 -40.36
CA PHE A 2 26.32 -16.16 -39.17
C PHE A 2 25.15 -15.77 -38.25
N ARG A 3 24.74 -16.68 -37.37
CA ARG A 3 23.64 -16.44 -36.40
C ARG A 3 23.84 -16.98 -34.97
N PRO A 4 24.85 -17.80 -34.59
CA PRO A 4 24.94 -18.27 -33.20
C PRO A 4 25.63 -17.28 -32.25
N PHE A 5 26.43 -16.33 -32.76
CA PHE A 5 27.23 -15.43 -31.92
C PHE A 5 26.42 -14.29 -31.28
N CYS A 6 25.36 -13.81 -31.93
CA CYS A 6 24.53 -12.74 -31.36
C CYS A 6 23.67 -13.22 -30.18
N SER A 7 23.24 -14.48 -30.18
CA SER A 7 22.41 -15.05 -29.11
C SER A 7 23.19 -15.19 -27.80
N ALA A 8 24.47 -15.57 -27.88
CA ALA A 8 25.33 -15.73 -26.72
C ALA A 8 25.64 -14.38 -26.03
N LEU A 9 25.84 -13.32 -26.82
CA LEU A 9 26.07 -11.96 -26.31
C LEU A 9 24.84 -11.37 -25.62
N ALA A 10 23.64 -11.64 -26.12
CA ALA A 10 22.40 -11.20 -25.48
C ALA A 10 22.18 -11.86 -24.10
N ILE A 11 22.49 -13.15 -23.98
CA ILE A 11 22.37 -13.88 -22.70
C ILE A 11 23.42 -13.39 -21.69
N ALA A 12 24.66 -13.16 -22.14
CA ALA A 12 25.71 -12.61 -21.29
C ALA A 12 25.36 -11.20 -20.79
N ALA A 13 24.80 -10.34 -21.64
CA ALA A 13 24.38 -8.99 -21.25
C ALA A 13 23.24 -9.01 -20.20
N CYS A 14 22.25 -9.90 -20.33
CA CYS A 14 21.17 -10.04 -19.35
C CYS A 14 21.64 -10.53 -17.97
N LEU A 15 22.76 -11.25 -17.90
CA LEU A 15 23.31 -11.74 -16.64
C LEU A 15 24.16 -10.69 -15.92
N ILE A 16 24.71 -9.70 -16.64
CA ILE A 16 25.58 -8.66 -16.08
C ILE A 16 24.77 -7.48 -15.52
N THR A 17 23.52 -7.29 -15.95
CA THR A 17 22.64 -6.19 -15.47
C THR A 17 21.88 -6.50 -14.18
N THR A 18 21.98 -7.72 -13.64
CA THR A 18 21.27 -8.13 -12.43
C THR A 18 21.81 -7.60 -11.09
N PRO A 19 23.10 -7.25 -10.89
CA PRO A 19 23.60 -6.96 -9.55
C PRO A 19 23.14 -5.59 -9.03
N ALA A 20 22.83 -4.64 -9.91
CA ALA A 20 22.38 -3.30 -9.51
C ALA A 20 20.99 -3.30 -8.84
N HIS A 21 20.17 -4.32 -9.11
CA HIS A 21 18.85 -4.45 -8.50
C HIS A 21 18.88 -5.17 -7.14
N ALA A 22 19.95 -5.91 -6.84
CA ALA A 22 20.05 -6.66 -5.59
C ALA A 22 20.25 -5.71 -4.39
N GLU A 23 21.16 -4.75 -4.51
CA GLU A 23 21.45 -3.76 -3.46
C GLU A 23 20.22 -2.92 -3.09
N LEU A 24 19.46 -2.46 -4.11
CA LEU A 24 18.22 -1.71 -3.90
C LEU A 24 17.16 -2.53 -3.14
N ILE A 25 17.03 -3.82 -3.44
CA ILE A 25 16.07 -4.71 -2.77
C ILE A 25 16.46 -4.90 -1.31
N ASP A 26 17.76 -5.11 -1.03
CA ASP A 26 18.27 -5.27 0.32
C ASP A 26 18.09 -3.99 1.15
N ASP A 27 18.33 -2.82 0.56
CA ASP A 27 18.10 -1.52 1.21
C ASP A 27 16.60 -1.30 1.53
N LEU A 28 15.71 -1.62 0.59
CA LEU A 28 14.26 -1.57 0.81
C LEU A 28 13.80 -2.53 1.90
N ALA A 29 14.36 -3.74 1.95
CA ALA A 29 14.07 -4.71 2.98
C ALA A 29 14.58 -4.25 4.35
N ALA A 30 15.78 -3.67 4.42
CA ALA A 30 16.36 -3.11 5.64
C ALA A 30 15.54 -1.92 6.15
N LEU A 31 15.12 -1.02 5.26
CA LEU A 31 14.26 0.11 5.60
C LEU A 31 12.91 -0.36 6.16
N LYS A 32 12.29 -1.36 5.51
CA LYS A 32 11.06 -1.97 6.01
C LYS A 32 11.25 -2.58 7.40
N GLY A 33 12.34 -3.32 7.61
CA GLY A 33 12.66 -3.89 8.93
C GLY A 33 12.86 -2.83 10.02
N ALA A 34 13.52 -1.71 9.69
CA ALA A 34 13.67 -0.59 10.61
C ALA A 34 12.32 0.07 10.94
N LEU A 35 11.46 0.27 9.94
CA LEU A 35 10.10 0.78 10.13
C LEU A 35 9.26 -0.15 11.01
N ASP A 36 9.28 -1.45 10.74
CA ASP A 36 8.55 -2.45 11.53
C ASP A 36 9.08 -2.50 12.99
N SER A 37 10.37 -2.23 13.22
CA SER A 37 10.95 -2.16 14.57
C SER A 37 10.49 -0.94 15.38
N LEU A 38 10.20 0.18 14.71
CA LEU A 38 9.75 1.42 15.32
C LEU A 38 8.23 1.46 15.50
N CYS A 39 7.52 1.07 14.45
CA CYS A 39 6.07 1.07 14.38
C CYS A 39 5.45 -0.12 15.14
N GLY A 40 6.21 -1.18 15.36
CA GLY A 40 5.69 -2.46 15.79
C GLY A 40 4.91 -3.17 14.68
N SER A 41 4.24 -4.27 15.03
CA SER A 41 3.47 -5.05 14.07
C SER A 41 2.34 -4.23 13.47
N ARG A 42 2.24 -4.24 12.14
CA ARG A 42 1.11 -3.70 11.40
C ARG A 42 -0.03 -4.71 11.33
N PHE A 43 -1.25 -4.23 11.46
CA PHE A 43 -2.47 -5.02 11.38
C PHE A 43 -3.35 -4.48 10.28
N ASP A 44 -3.70 -5.33 9.32
CA ASP A 44 -4.64 -4.96 8.28
C ASP A 44 -6.06 -5.22 8.78
N VAL A 45 -6.89 -4.18 8.69
CA VAL A 45 -8.26 -4.16 9.18
C VAL A 45 -9.19 -3.91 8.02
N ILE A 46 -10.24 -4.72 7.95
CA ILE A 46 -11.36 -4.52 7.04
C ILE A 46 -12.44 -3.79 7.82
N MET A 47 -12.72 -2.54 7.45
CA MET A 47 -13.87 -1.83 8.00
C MET A 47 -15.13 -2.26 7.26
N LEU A 48 -16.17 -2.55 8.03
CA LEU A 48 -17.51 -2.83 7.56
C LEU A 48 -18.46 -1.79 8.15
N ASP A 49 -19.33 -1.24 7.30
CA ASP A 49 -20.40 -0.37 7.74
C ASP A 49 -21.60 -1.21 8.22
N GLU A 50 -22.09 -0.93 9.42
CA GLU A 50 -23.24 -1.62 10.02
C GLU A 50 -24.54 -1.37 9.24
N SER A 51 -24.63 -0.24 8.54
CA SER A 51 -25.80 0.11 7.74
C SER A 51 -25.81 -0.55 6.35
N GLU A 52 -24.75 -1.30 6.01
CA GLU A 52 -24.53 -1.95 4.71
C GLU A 52 -24.60 -1.00 3.50
N GLN A 53 -24.50 0.31 3.72
CA GLN A 53 -24.54 1.32 2.64
C GLN A 53 -23.18 1.44 1.95
N LEU A 54 -22.11 1.23 2.72
CA LEU A 54 -20.74 1.30 2.21
C LEU A 54 -20.15 -0.09 2.00
N PRO A 55 -19.48 -0.34 0.85
CA PRO A 55 -18.73 -1.57 0.67
C PRO A 55 -17.57 -1.66 1.67
N PRO A 56 -17.13 -2.87 2.04
CA PRO A 56 -16.01 -3.05 2.96
C PRO A 56 -14.73 -2.44 2.38
N CYS A 57 -13.94 -1.80 3.24
CA CYS A 57 -12.70 -1.13 2.87
C CYS A 57 -11.53 -1.57 3.76
N MET A 58 -10.29 -1.35 3.30
CA MET A 58 -9.08 -1.80 3.98
C MET A 58 -8.19 -0.64 4.42
N MET A 59 -7.60 -0.80 5.60
CA MET A 59 -6.55 0.07 6.13
C MET A 59 -5.60 -0.72 7.04
N SER A 60 -4.42 -0.16 7.30
CA SER A 60 -3.37 -0.79 8.09
C SER A 60 -3.01 0.08 9.30
N TYR A 61 -3.09 -0.53 10.48
CA TYR A 61 -2.82 0.12 11.77
C TYR A 61 -1.50 -0.35 12.35
N SER A 62 -0.86 0.51 13.13
CA SER A 62 0.30 0.19 13.96
C SER A 62 0.16 0.90 15.31
N GLN A 63 0.75 0.34 16.37
CA GLN A 63 0.65 0.91 17.71
C GLN A 63 1.43 2.23 17.89
N HIS A 64 2.45 2.46 17.05
CA HIS A 64 3.41 3.55 17.24
C HIS A 64 3.58 4.45 16.02
N CYS A 65 2.93 4.12 14.90
CA CYS A 65 3.01 4.88 13.66
C CYS A 65 1.62 5.22 13.12
N GLU A 66 1.60 6.20 12.23
CA GLU A 66 0.38 6.65 11.56
C GLU A 66 -0.26 5.52 10.72
N GLU A 67 -1.58 5.52 10.73
CA GLU A 67 -2.42 4.62 9.97
C GLU A 67 -2.18 4.84 8.48
N MET A 68 -2.03 3.74 7.74
CA MET A 68 -1.88 3.80 6.29
C MET A 68 -3.12 3.25 5.63
N GLN A 69 -3.71 4.04 4.75
CA GLN A 69 -4.77 3.57 3.88
C GLN A 69 -4.18 2.89 2.64
N TYR A 70 -4.81 1.81 2.19
CA TYR A 70 -4.45 1.20 0.92
C TYR A 70 -4.69 2.19 -0.22
N GLN A 71 -3.83 2.22 -1.22
CA GLN A 71 -4.12 2.95 -2.45
C GLN A 71 -4.97 2.05 -3.37
N GLY A 72 -6.17 2.48 -3.71
CA GLY A 72 -7.03 1.74 -4.64
C GLY A 72 -8.53 1.82 -4.33
N PRO A 73 -9.35 1.05 -5.06
CA PRO A 73 -10.81 1.06 -4.92
C PRO A 73 -11.28 0.52 -3.56
N ALA A 74 -10.47 -0.32 -2.91
CA ALA A 74 -10.74 -0.85 -1.58
C ALA A 74 -10.27 0.08 -0.45
N SER A 75 -9.80 1.29 -0.76
CA SER A 75 -9.39 2.26 0.26
C SER A 75 -10.60 2.87 0.96
N CYS A 76 -10.49 3.09 2.26
CA CYS A 76 -11.58 3.66 3.04
C CYS A 76 -11.88 5.11 2.65
N GLU A 77 -10.88 5.88 2.23
CA GLU A 77 -11.06 7.22 1.68
C GLU A 77 -11.94 7.23 0.42
N VAL A 78 -11.72 6.30 -0.52
CA VAL A 78 -12.55 6.23 -1.74
C VAL A 78 -13.97 5.81 -1.42
N VAL A 79 -14.14 4.82 -0.55
CA VAL A 79 -15.45 4.33 -0.13
C VAL A 79 -16.24 5.41 0.59
N MET A 80 -15.64 6.15 1.53
CA MET A 80 -16.31 7.22 2.25
C MET A 80 -16.73 8.39 1.35
N ARG A 81 -15.98 8.69 0.28
CA ARG A 81 -16.39 9.71 -0.70
C ARG A 81 -17.60 9.32 -1.54
N LEU A 82 -17.87 8.01 -1.67
CA LEU A 82 -19.02 7.47 -2.38
C LEU A 82 -20.25 7.35 -1.49
N ALA A 83 -20.09 7.56 -0.17
CA ALA A 83 -21.21 7.67 0.74
C ALA A 83 -22.11 8.82 0.27
N PRO A 84 -23.43 8.62 0.14
CA PRO A 84 -24.34 9.75 0.00
C PRO A 84 -24.12 10.63 1.23
N SER A 85 -23.74 11.90 1.01
CA SER A 85 -23.71 12.88 2.07
C SER A 85 -25.12 12.97 2.65
N ASP A 86 -25.27 12.55 3.90
CA ASP A 86 -26.35 13.08 4.73
C ASP A 86 -26.06 14.57 4.94
N ASP A 87 -26.35 15.37 3.91
CA ASP A 87 -26.46 16.82 3.94
C ASP A 87 -27.56 17.29 4.93
N ASP A 88 -28.23 16.37 5.63
CA ASP A 88 -29.19 16.63 6.71
C ASP A 88 -28.56 16.67 8.12
N ALA A 89 -27.25 16.45 8.29
CA ALA A 89 -26.56 16.70 9.57
C ALA A 89 -25.93 18.11 9.65
N MET A 90 -26.46 19.08 8.90
CA MET A 90 -26.46 20.47 9.39
C MET A 90 -27.43 20.55 10.58
N MET A 91 -26.95 20.31 11.80
CA MET A 91 -27.27 21.09 13.00
C MET A 91 -26.75 20.40 14.27
N SER A 92 -26.19 21.22 15.16
CA SER A 92 -25.89 20.97 16.58
C SER A 92 -24.49 20.46 16.99
N VAL A 93 -23.46 21.21 16.58
CA VAL A 93 -22.43 21.57 17.59
C VAL A 93 -23.07 22.62 18.50
N SER A 94 -23.82 22.16 19.51
CA SER A 94 -24.19 22.99 20.66
C SER A 94 -23.01 22.98 21.61
N THR A 95 -22.38 24.13 21.72
CA THR A 95 -21.52 24.54 22.83
C THR A 95 -22.16 24.15 24.17
N TYR A 96 -21.44 23.36 24.96
CA TYR A 96 -21.45 23.41 26.41
C TYR A 96 -20.01 23.25 26.91
#